data_AF-A0A524GRM4-F1
#
_entry.id   AF-A0A524GRM4-F1
#
_cell.length_a   1.000
_cell.length_b   1.000
_cell.length_c   1.000
_cell.angle_alpha   90.00
_cell.angle_beta   90.00
_cell.angle_gamma   90.00
#
_symmetry.space_group_name_H-M   'P 1'
#
loop_
_entity.id
_entity.type
_entity.pdbx_description
1 polymer ?
#
loop_
_entity_poly.entity_id
_entity_poly.type
_entity_poly.pdbx_seq_one_letter_code
_entity_poly.pdbx_strand_id
1 'polypeptide(L)'
;QEMREKYKNGRKKMNEEVMRLHKTYSSNPVGGCLPMILQIPVFFALYRMLDQAIELRHAHFLWWINDLSAPDRLFNFDFSIPFMEPPYGIPVLTLIMGATMFWQQKMSPPAGDPTQAKMMLMMPVVFTFIFINFSAGLVLYWLVNNVLSIAQQSYIQKKYA
;
A
#
# COMPACT_ATOMS: atom_id res chain seq x y z
N GLN A 1 0.79 -8.68 -26.28
CA GLN A 1 1.81 -9.75 -26.13
C GLN A 1 2.55 -10.01 -27.44
N GLU A 2 1.85 -10.05 -28.58
CA GLU A 2 2.45 -10.19 -29.93
C GLU A 2 3.61 -9.21 -30.22
N MET A 3 3.51 -7.95 -29.78
CA MET A 3 4.58 -6.95 -29.92
C MET A 3 5.89 -7.34 -29.23
N ARG A 4 5.82 -8.02 -28.06
CA ARG A 4 7.01 -8.50 -27.35
C ARG A 4 7.69 -9.65 -28.06
N GLU A 5 6.91 -10.51 -28.73
CA GLU A 5 7.43 -11.61 -29.53
C GLU A 5 8.11 -11.09 -30.80
N LYS A 6 7.50 -10.07 -31.44
CA LYS A 6 8.04 -9.42 -32.65
C LYS A 6 9.36 -8.68 -32.42
N TYR A 7 9.58 -8.12 -31.24
CA TYR A 7 10.76 -7.30 -30.91
C TYR A 7 11.68 -7.90 -29.85
N LYS A 8 11.76 -9.24 -29.72
CA LYS A 8 12.62 -9.94 -28.75
C LYS A 8 14.08 -9.46 -28.73
N ASN A 9 14.64 -9.06 -29.88
CA ASN A 9 16.04 -8.62 -30.00
C ASN A 9 16.24 -7.09 -29.90
N GLY A 10 15.16 -6.31 -29.75
CA GLY A 10 15.20 -4.85 -29.86
C GLY A 10 14.46 -4.13 -28.74
N ARG A 11 15.01 -4.16 -27.52
CA ARG A 11 14.40 -3.54 -26.32
C ARG A 11 14.04 -2.05 -26.49
N LYS A 12 14.85 -1.27 -27.21
CA LYS A 12 14.56 0.15 -27.50
C LYS A 12 13.32 0.32 -28.37
N LYS A 13 13.29 -0.32 -29.55
CA LYS A 13 12.13 -0.27 -30.46
C LYS A 13 10.86 -0.81 -29.83
N MET A 14 10.97 -1.85 -29.01
CA MET A 14 9.85 -2.39 -28.24
C MET A 14 9.27 -1.35 -27.28
N ASN A 15 10.11 -0.65 -26.50
CA ASN A 15 9.65 0.35 -25.55
C ASN A 15 9.02 1.57 -26.25
N GLU A 16 9.59 2.02 -27.37
CA GLU A 16 9.04 3.10 -28.18
C GLU A 16 7.63 2.78 -28.68
N GLU A 17 7.43 1.57 -29.20
CA GLU A 17 6.16 1.20 -29.81
C GLU A 17 5.08 0.84 -28.77
N VAL A 18 5.48 0.31 -27.60
CA VAL A 18 4.60 0.20 -26.43
C VAL A 18 4.15 1.60 -25.96
N MET A 19 5.07 2.58 -25.91
CA MET A 19 4.73 3.95 -25.53
C MET A 19 3.85 4.64 -26.57
N ARG A 20 4.07 4.38 -27.86
CA ARG A 20 3.21 4.83 -28.95
C ARG A 20 1.80 4.26 -28.82
N LEU A 21 1.67 2.97 -28.52
CA LEU A 21 0.39 2.31 -28.30
C LEU A 21 -0.37 2.95 -27.13
N HIS A 22 0.30 3.19 -26.00
CA HIS A 22 -0.31 3.87 -24.85
C HIS A 22 -0.78 5.29 -25.19
N LYS A 23 -0.05 6.01 -26.05
CA LYS A 23 -0.43 7.35 -26.54
C LYS A 23 -1.62 7.30 -27.51
N THR A 24 -1.70 6.28 -28.35
CA THR A 24 -2.81 6.09 -29.31
C THR A 24 -4.11 5.70 -28.63
N TYR A 25 -4.04 4.84 -27.60
CA TYR A 25 -5.22 4.39 -26.86
C TYR A 25 -5.53 5.23 -25.60
N SER A 26 -4.82 6.35 -25.38
CA SER A 26 -4.93 7.23 -24.20
C SER A 26 -4.90 6.51 -22.84
N SER A 27 -4.33 5.30 -22.79
CA SER A 27 -4.19 4.53 -21.56
C SER A 27 -2.96 5.06 -20.81
N ASN A 28 -3.15 5.68 -19.65
CA ASN A 28 -2.04 6.24 -18.87
C ASN A 28 -1.30 5.13 -18.10
N PRO A 29 -0.03 4.79 -18.43
CA PRO A 29 0.72 3.75 -17.73
C PRO A 29 1.02 4.11 -16.26
N VAL A 30 0.91 5.39 -15.90
CA VAL A 30 1.13 5.95 -14.55
C VAL A 30 -0.16 5.97 -13.72
N GLY A 31 -1.30 5.58 -14.30
CA GLY A 31 -2.61 5.63 -13.62
C GLY A 31 -2.67 4.83 -12.32
N GLY A 32 -1.81 3.81 -12.14
CA GLY A 32 -1.73 3.02 -10.92
C GLY A 32 -0.98 3.69 -9.76
N CYS A 33 -0.03 4.61 -10.02
CA CYS A 33 0.71 5.32 -8.97
C CYS A 33 0.23 6.77 -8.77
N LEU A 34 -0.58 7.29 -9.68
CA LEU A 34 -1.25 8.58 -9.54
C LEU A 34 -2.03 8.73 -8.22
N PRO A 35 -2.77 7.70 -7.72
CA PRO A 35 -3.45 7.77 -6.43
C PRO A 35 -2.49 7.96 -5.26
N MET A 36 -1.29 7.36 -5.32
CA MET A 36 -0.30 7.50 -4.25
C MET A 36 0.24 8.93 -4.16
N ILE A 37 0.47 9.60 -5.29
CA ILE A 37 0.96 10.98 -5.29
C ILE A 37 -0.05 11.92 -4.64
N LEU A 38 -1.33 11.75 -4.94
CA LEU A 38 -2.40 12.54 -4.31
C LEU A 38 -2.57 12.19 -2.82
N GLN A 39 -2.23 10.97 -2.42
CA GLN A 39 -2.30 10.52 -1.02
C GLN A 39 -1.17 11.08 -0.16
N ILE A 40 0.02 11.38 -0.71
CA ILE A 40 1.19 11.85 0.07
C ILE A 40 0.86 13.11 0.92
N PRO A 41 0.24 14.18 0.38
CA PRO A 41 -0.14 15.34 1.19
C PRO A 41 -1.09 15.02 2.33
N VAL A 42 -2.09 14.15 2.08
CA VAL A 42 -3.05 13.71 3.11
C VAL A 42 -2.36 12.92 4.21
N PHE A 43 -1.47 12.00 3.81
CA PHE A 43 -0.66 11.22 4.73
C PHE A 43 0.22 12.13 5.61
N PHE A 44 0.90 13.11 5.02
CA PHE A 44 1.74 14.05 5.76
C PHE A 44 0.92 14.91 6.74
N ALA A 45 -0.25 15.38 6.33
CA ALA A 45 -1.15 16.14 7.18
C ALA A 45 -1.62 15.30 8.39
N LEU A 46 -2.04 14.06 8.15
CA LEU A 46 -2.48 13.15 9.22
C LEU A 46 -1.33 12.75 10.15
N TYR A 47 -0.16 12.45 9.60
CA TYR A 47 1.04 12.18 10.39
C TYR A 47 1.34 13.35 11.34
N ARG A 48 1.38 14.59 10.82
CA ARG A 48 1.60 15.80 11.62
C ARG A 48 0.49 16.07 12.63
N MET A 49 -0.75 15.75 12.30
CA MET A 49 -1.89 15.92 13.20
C MET A 49 -1.82 14.94 14.36
N LEU A 50 -1.58 13.65 14.08
CA LEU A 50 -1.48 12.61 15.10
C LEU A 50 -0.26 12.80 16.00
N ASP A 51 0.87 13.27 15.44
CA ASP A 51 2.09 13.57 16.18
C ASP A 51 1.92 14.77 17.14
N GLN A 52 1.10 15.76 16.78
CA GLN A 52 0.83 16.94 17.63
C GLN A 52 -0.40 16.80 18.54
N ALA A 53 -1.24 15.80 18.32
CA ALA A 53 -2.44 15.61 19.12
C ALA A 53 -2.10 14.99 20.47
N ILE A 54 -1.96 15.84 21.49
CA ILE A 54 -1.62 15.45 22.87
C ILE A 54 -2.66 14.46 23.44
N GLU A 55 -3.93 14.60 23.05
CA GLU A 55 -5.04 13.74 23.49
C GLU A 55 -4.94 12.30 22.99
N LEU A 56 -4.25 12.08 21.87
CA LEU A 56 -4.05 10.76 21.27
C LEU A 56 -2.85 10.02 21.86
N ARG A 57 -2.04 10.70 22.68
CA ARG A 57 -0.90 10.11 23.37
C ARG A 57 -1.39 9.18 24.47
N HIS A 58 -1.02 7.91 24.43
CA HIS A 58 -1.51 6.86 25.34
C HIS A 58 -3.02 6.63 25.24
N ALA A 59 -3.65 7.03 24.14
CA ALA A 59 -5.06 6.77 23.92
C ALA A 59 -5.27 5.29 23.58
N HIS A 60 -5.98 4.59 24.45
CA HIS A 60 -6.42 3.22 24.23
C HIS A 60 -7.55 3.20 23.19
N PHE A 61 -7.51 2.23 22.26
CA PHE A 61 -8.52 2.13 21.20
C PHE A 61 -9.20 0.76 21.16
N LEU A 62 -8.45 -0.29 20.80
CA LEU A 62 -8.95 -1.65 20.60
C LEU A 62 -8.05 -2.62 21.33
N TRP A 63 -8.61 -3.53 22.11
CA TRP A 63 -8.01 -4.69 22.80
C TRP A 63 -6.49 -4.63 23.11
N TRP A 64 -5.61 -4.69 22.09
CA TRP A 64 -4.15 -4.64 22.24
C TRP A 64 -3.48 -3.27 21.95
N ILE A 65 -4.18 -2.37 21.26
CA ILE A 65 -3.75 -1.00 20.93
C ILE A 65 -3.97 -0.10 22.15
N ASN A 66 -2.89 0.09 22.91
CA ASN A 66 -2.88 0.92 24.11
C ASN A 66 -2.41 2.36 23.88
N ASP A 67 -1.81 2.63 22.71
CA ASP A 67 -1.34 3.96 22.34
C ASP A 67 -1.47 4.16 20.83
N LEU A 68 -2.32 5.12 20.42
CA LEU A 68 -2.51 5.50 19.02
C LEU A 68 -1.35 6.34 18.46
N SER A 69 -0.57 6.99 19.33
CA SER A 69 0.57 7.83 18.93
C SER A 69 1.87 7.05 18.73
N ALA A 70 1.99 5.87 19.35
CA ALA A 70 3.15 5.00 19.24
C ALA A 70 2.94 3.89 18.18
N PRO A 71 4.01 3.24 17.69
CA PRO A 71 3.89 2.06 16.84
C PRO A 71 3.16 0.91 17.54
N ASP A 72 2.31 0.19 16.80
CA ASP A 72 1.61 -0.99 17.33
C ASP A 72 2.59 -2.13 17.62
N ARG A 73 2.59 -2.64 18.85
CA ARG A 73 3.48 -3.69 19.35
C ARG A 73 2.73 -4.59 20.32
N LEU A 74 2.22 -5.72 19.84
CA LEU A 74 1.65 -6.76 20.68
C LEU A 74 2.78 -7.63 21.26
N PHE A 75 2.84 -7.76 22.58
CA PHE A 75 3.87 -8.47 23.34
C PHE A 75 5.31 -8.00 23.04
N ASN A 76 5.90 -7.26 23.97
CA ASN A 76 7.28 -6.79 23.81
C ASN A 76 8.27 -7.95 23.99
N PHE A 77 9.35 -7.94 23.20
CA PHE A 77 10.45 -8.90 23.31
C PHE A 77 11.81 -8.20 23.24
N ASP A 78 12.83 -8.82 23.83
CA ASP A 78 14.17 -8.22 24.00
C ASP A 78 15.13 -8.45 22.83
N PHE A 79 14.68 -9.07 21.73
CA PHE A 79 15.50 -9.28 20.53
C PHE A 79 15.21 -8.26 19.44
N SER A 80 16.25 -7.84 18.70
CA SER A 80 16.12 -6.86 17.62
C SER A 80 15.66 -7.50 16.31
N ILE A 81 14.68 -6.88 15.65
CA ILE A 81 14.29 -7.23 14.27
C ILE A 81 14.81 -6.15 13.33
N PRO A 82 15.47 -6.51 12.21
CA PRO A 82 15.87 -5.54 11.19
C PRO A 82 14.67 -4.69 10.73
N PHE A 83 14.88 -3.38 10.55
CA PHE A 83 13.88 -2.40 10.13
C PHE A 83 12.78 -2.08 11.16
N MET A 84 12.78 -2.69 12.35
CA MET A 84 11.88 -2.34 13.45
C MET A 84 12.64 -1.49 14.47
N GLU A 85 12.05 -0.37 14.90
CA GLU A 85 12.59 0.45 15.98
C GLU A 85 12.03 -0.01 17.34
N PRO A 86 12.83 0.09 18.43
CA PRO A 86 12.36 -0.19 19.78
C PRO A 86 11.16 0.70 20.17
N PRO A 87 10.19 0.18 20.95
CA PRO A 87 10.13 -1.18 21.50
C PRO A 87 9.83 -2.25 20.43
N TYR A 88 10.47 -3.41 20.54
CA TYR A 88 10.22 -4.53 19.64
C TYR A 88 9.03 -5.35 20.13
N GLY A 89 8.18 -5.76 19.19
CA GLY A 89 6.92 -6.45 19.46
C GLY A 89 6.26 -6.87 18.16
N ILE A 90 5.13 -7.58 18.23
CA ILE A 90 4.42 -8.06 17.05
C ILE A 90 3.54 -6.91 16.50
N PRO A 91 3.79 -6.39 15.28
CA PRO A 91 3.05 -5.25 14.73
C PRO A 91 1.75 -5.72 14.05
N VAL A 92 0.81 -6.23 14.85
CA VAL A 92 -0.43 -6.88 14.38
C VAL A 92 -1.21 -5.98 13.42
N LEU A 93 -1.38 -4.71 13.77
CA LEU A 93 -2.14 -3.76 12.96
C LEU A 93 -1.48 -3.53 11.60
N THR A 94 -0.16 -3.39 11.56
CA THR A 94 0.60 -3.21 10.32
C THR A 94 0.56 -4.47 9.45
N LEU A 95 0.60 -5.66 10.05
CA LEU A 95 0.45 -6.93 9.34
C LEU A 95 -0.94 -7.08 8.71
N ILE A 96 -2.00 -6.71 9.44
CA ILE A 96 -3.37 -6.70 8.92
C ILE A 96 -3.50 -5.69 7.78
N MET A 97 -2.93 -4.49 7.94
CA MET A 97 -2.88 -3.49 6.87
C MET A 97 -2.19 -4.04 5.62
N GLY A 98 -1.02 -4.68 5.75
CA GLY A 98 -0.31 -5.32 4.64
C GLY A 98 -1.13 -6.41 3.95
N ALA A 99 -1.83 -7.25 4.72
CA ALA A 99 -2.71 -8.28 4.18
C ALA A 99 -3.88 -7.68 3.40
N THR A 100 -4.52 -6.61 3.91
CA THR A 100 -5.60 -5.93 3.19
C THR A 100 -5.10 -5.25 1.90
N MET A 101 -3.92 -4.62 1.91
CA MET A 101 -3.31 -4.08 0.69
C MET A 101 -3.09 -5.18 -0.36
N PHE A 102 -2.57 -6.33 0.06
CA PHE A 102 -2.35 -7.45 -0.83
C PHE A 102 -3.65 -7.98 -1.42
N TRP A 103 -4.71 -8.04 -0.62
CA TRP A 103 -6.05 -8.40 -1.09
C TRP A 103 -6.60 -7.39 -2.10
N GLN A 104 -6.53 -6.09 -1.78
CA GLN A 104 -6.96 -5.02 -2.67
C GLN A 104 -6.24 -5.07 -4.02
N GLN A 105 -4.93 -5.36 -4.00
CA GLN A 105 -4.11 -5.50 -5.20
C GLN A 105 -4.56 -6.67 -6.08
N LYS A 106 -5.03 -7.78 -5.48
CA LYS A 106 -5.60 -8.91 -6.22
C LYS A 106 -6.97 -8.64 -6.85
N MET A 107 -7.74 -7.70 -6.29
CA MET A 107 -9.03 -7.30 -6.85
C MET A 107 -8.88 -6.35 -8.05
N SER A 108 -7.72 -5.71 -8.16
CA SER A 108 -7.41 -4.79 -9.26
C SER A 108 -7.04 -5.56 -10.53
N PRO A 109 -7.36 -5.03 -11.73
CA PRO A 109 -7.00 -5.68 -12.99
C PRO A 109 -5.50 -5.95 -13.07
N PRO A 110 -5.06 -7.17 -13.46
CA PRO A 110 -3.65 -7.49 -13.56
C PRO A 110 -2.99 -6.64 -14.65
N ALA A 111 -1.80 -6.10 -14.35
CA ALA A 111 -1.02 -5.37 -15.33
C ALA A 111 -0.71 -6.27 -16.54
N GLY A 112 -0.79 -5.71 -17.75
CA GLY A 112 -0.55 -6.46 -19.00
C GLY A 112 0.88 -7.02 -19.14
N ASP A 113 1.84 -6.53 -18.33
CA ASP A 113 3.20 -7.04 -18.24
C ASP A 113 3.40 -7.89 -16.97
N PRO A 114 3.86 -9.16 -17.07
CA PRO A 114 4.20 -9.99 -15.90
C PRO A 114 5.25 -9.37 -14.96
N THR A 115 6.19 -8.56 -15.46
CA THR A 115 7.17 -7.87 -14.62
C THR A 115 6.49 -6.79 -13.76
N GLN A 116 5.58 -6.02 -14.35
CA GLN A 116 4.81 -5.01 -13.64
C GLN A 116 3.87 -5.64 -12.60
N ALA A 117 3.22 -6.76 -12.95
CA ALA A 117 2.35 -7.49 -12.02
C ALA A 117 3.12 -7.99 -10.79
N LYS A 118 4.33 -8.53 -10.97
CA LYS A 118 5.20 -8.93 -9.84
C LYS A 118 5.59 -7.76 -8.95
N MET A 119 5.93 -6.61 -9.54
CA MET A 119 6.27 -5.40 -8.78
C MET A 119 5.07 -4.90 -7.96
N MET A 120 3.86 -4.91 -8.53
CA MET A 120 2.64 -4.52 -7.82
C MET A 120 2.30 -5.45 -6.66
N LEU A 121 2.54 -6.76 -6.80
CA LEU A 121 2.35 -7.72 -5.70
C LEU A 121 3.40 -7.60 -4.59
N MET A 122 4.60 -7.09 -4.92
CA MET A 122 5.67 -6.85 -3.94
C MET A 122 5.47 -5.53 -3.17
N MET A 123 4.78 -4.54 -3.76
CA MET A 123 4.56 -3.24 -3.12
C MET A 123 3.91 -3.33 -1.72
N PRO A 124 2.82 -4.10 -1.50
CA PRO A 124 2.25 -4.26 -0.16
C PRO A 124 3.27 -4.71 0.90
N VAL A 125 4.20 -5.59 0.52
CA VAL A 125 5.26 -6.09 1.41
C VAL A 125 6.21 -4.95 1.79
N VAL A 126 6.68 -4.19 0.80
CA VAL A 126 7.56 -3.03 1.02
C VAL A 126 6.88 -1.98 1.90
N PHE A 127 5.63 -1.64 1.62
CA PHE A 127 4.86 -0.69 2.43
C PHE A 127 4.65 -1.17 3.86
N THR A 128 4.45 -2.48 4.07
CA THR A 128 4.34 -3.06 5.43
C THR A 128 5.62 -2.84 6.23
N PHE A 129 6.80 -3.01 5.62
CA PHE A 129 8.08 -2.72 6.29
C PHE A 129 8.29 -1.23 6.55
N ILE A 130 7.85 -0.35 5.64
CA ILE A 130 7.93 1.10 5.86
C ILE A 130 7.01 1.51 7.03
N PHE A 131 5.80 0.96 7.09
CA PHE A 131 4.77 1.32 8.06
C PHE A 131 4.98 0.68 9.44
N ILE A 132 5.98 -0.20 9.60
CA ILE A 132 6.22 -0.92 10.85
C ILE A 132 6.58 0.00 12.01
N ASN A 133 7.16 1.17 11.74
CA ASN A 133 7.56 2.16 12.75
C ASN A 133 6.66 3.39 12.79
N PHE A 134 5.56 3.41 12.03
CA PHE A 134 4.60 4.51 12.09
C PHE A 134 3.61 4.32 13.24
N SER A 135 3.02 5.43 13.69
CA SER A 135 2.02 5.43 14.75
C SER A 135 0.81 4.55 14.41
N ALA A 136 0.29 3.84 15.42
CA ALA A 136 -0.85 2.95 15.24
C ALA A 136 -2.08 3.69 14.69
N GLY A 137 -2.29 4.96 15.05
CA GLY A 137 -3.36 5.78 14.50
C GLY A 137 -3.25 5.99 12.99
N LEU A 138 -2.02 6.17 12.47
CA LEU A 138 -1.81 6.35 11.03
C LEU A 138 -2.02 5.05 10.27
N VAL A 139 -1.52 3.94 10.82
CA VAL A 139 -1.71 2.60 10.24
C VAL A 139 -3.20 2.23 10.27
N LEU A 140 -3.91 2.54 11.36
CA LEU A 140 -5.34 2.33 11.51
C LEU A 140 -6.13 3.11 10.47
N TYR A 141 -5.83 4.40 10.29
CA TYR A 141 -6.43 5.21 9.24
C TYR A 141 -6.26 4.55 7.86
N TRP A 142 -5.05 4.09 7.55
CA TRP A 142 -4.77 3.43 6.29
C TRP A 142 -5.59 2.14 6.13
N LEU A 143 -5.60 1.30 7.16
CA LEU A 143 -6.36 0.06 7.19
C LEU A 143 -7.85 0.30 6.91
N VAL A 144 -8.46 1.27 7.60
CA VAL A 144 -9.87 1.61 7.40
C VAL A 144 -10.13 2.07 5.96
N ASN A 145 -9.29 2.92 5.40
CA ASN A 145 -9.43 3.36 4.00
C ASN A 145 -9.28 2.19 3.01
N ASN A 146 -8.34 1.28 3.23
CA ASN A 146 -8.19 0.09 2.39
C ASN A 146 -9.45 -0.79 2.46
N VAL A 147 -9.97 -1.06 3.65
CA VAL A 147 -11.16 -1.89 3.84
C VAL A 147 -12.38 -1.26 3.17
N LEU A 148 -12.59 0.05 3.33
CA LEU A 148 -13.66 0.79 2.64
C LEU A 148 -13.49 0.73 1.12
N SER A 149 -12.25 0.89 0.62
CA SER A 149 -11.95 0.80 -0.81
C SER A 149 -12.24 -0.60 -1.36
N ILE A 150 -11.86 -1.66 -0.64
CA ILE A 150 -12.17 -3.06 -1.00
C ILE A 150 -13.68 -3.27 -1.00
N ALA A 151 -14.40 -2.77 0.01
CA ALA A 151 -15.85 -2.88 0.08
C ALA A 151 -16.52 -2.17 -1.11
N GLN A 152 -16.10 -0.94 -1.42
CA GLN A 152 -16.55 -0.18 -2.58
C GLN A 152 -16.26 -0.93 -3.88
N GLN A 153 -15.03 -1.43 -4.05
CA GLN A 153 -14.64 -2.13 -5.27
C GLN A 153 -15.39 -3.45 -5.44
N SER A 154 -15.61 -4.19 -4.34
CA SER A 154 -16.44 -5.40 -4.34
C SER A 154 -17.88 -5.10 -4.75
N TYR A 155 -18.44 -4.00 -4.24
CA TYR A 155 -19.79 -3.57 -4.59
C TYR A 155 -19.91 -3.17 -6.05
N ILE A 156 -18.96 -2.38 -6.56
CA ILE A 156 -18.90 -1.97 -7.97
C ILE A 156 -18.75 -3.21 -8.86
N GLN A 157 -17.81 -4.11 -8.57
CA GLN A 157 -17.62 -5.33 -9.34
C GLN A 157 -18.88 -6.18 -9.37
N LYS A 158 -19.60 -6.34 -8.25
CA LYS A 158 -20.88 -7.06 -8.23
C LYS A 158 -22.01 -6.36 -8.99
N LYS A 159 -22.01 -5.03 -9.05
CA LYS A 159 -23.04 -4.24 -9.74
C LYS A 159 -22.86 -4.22 -11.26
N TYR A 160 -21.61 -4.29 -11.73
CA TYR A 160 -21.25 -4.19 -13.15
C TYR A 160 -20.72 -5.52 -13.75
N ALA A 161 -20.69 -6.61 -12.98
CA ALA A 161 -20.49 -7.97 -13.48
C ALA A 161 -21.83 -8.58 -13.92
#